data_AF-A0A099JR33-F1
#
_entry.id   AF-A0A099JR33-F1
#
_cell.length_a   1.000
_cell.length_b   1.000
_cell.length_c   1.000
_cell.angle_alpha   90.00
_cell.angle_beta   90.00
_cell.angle_gamma   90.00
#
_symmetry.space_group_name_H-M   'P 1'
#
loop_
_entity.id
_entity.type
_entity.pdbx_description
1 polymer ?
#
loop_
_entity_poly.entity_id
_entity_poly.type
_entity_poly.pdbx_seq_one_letter_code
_entity_poly.pdbx_strand_id
1 'polypeptide(L)'
;MVRKIKAKLVLQLRNQGLSGRAIASAQGIARNSVQTVLETADRLGLGWDDVEEMPEAEVYTALFPGRGVHESVFAQPDWGR
;
A
#
# COMPACT_ATOMS: atom_id res chain seq x y z
N MET A 1 1.26 5.33 -15.66
CA MET A 1 1.75 4.69 -14.41
C MET A 1 0.65 4.77 -13.36
N VAL A 2 0.19 3.64 -12.81
CA VAL A 2 -0.84 3.64 -11.77
C VAL A 2 -0.19 4.01 -10.43
N ARG A 3 -0.78 4.95 -9.69
CA ARG A 3 -0.28 5.32 -8.35
C ARG A 3 -0.60 4.20 -7.36
N LYS A 4 0.40 3.77 -6.59
CA LYS A 4 0.21 2.83 -5.47
C LYS A 4 -0.60 3.50 -4.37
N ILE A 5 -1.47 2.73 -3.69
CA ILE A 5 -2.15 3.21 -2.49
C ILE A 5 -1.12 3.46 -1.37
N LYS A 6 -1.29 4.55 -0.63
CA LYS A 6 -0.48 4.89 0.55
C LYS A 6 -0.86 4.01 1.74
N ALA A 7 -0.45 2.74 1.73
CA ALA A 7 -0.90 1.76 2.71
C ALA A 7 -0.48 2.10 4.15
N LYS A 8 0.76 2.57 4.35
CA LYS A 8 1.25 3.01 5.67
C LYS A 8 0.38 4.11 6.27
N LEU A 9 0.00 5.10 5.47
CA LEU A 9 -0.89 6.18 5.91
C LEU A 9 -2.28 5.68 6.31
N VAL A 10 -2.83 4.69 5.59
CA VAL A 10 -4.12 4.08 5.96
C VAL A 10 -4.03 3.40 7.33
N LEU A 11 -2.94 2.67 7.60
CA LEU A 11 -2.72 2.02 8.91
C LEU A 11 -2.52 3.06 10.03
N GLN A 12 -1.76 4.12 9.77
CA GLN A 12 -1.56 5.23 10.70
C GLN A 12 -2.89 5.86 11.12
N LEU A 13 -3.72 6.24 10.14
CA LEU A 13 -5.00 6.89 10.42
C LEU A 13 -5.99 5.94 11.11
N ARG A 14 -5.95 4.65 10.79
CA ARG A 14 -6.75 3.64 11.50
C ARG A 14 -6.34 3.54 12.97
N ASN A 15 -5.04 3.58 13.27
CA ASN A 15 -4.52 3.61 14.64
C ASN A 15 -4.94 4.88 15.40
N GLN A 16 -5.07 6.01 14.70
CA GLN A 16 -5.63 7.25 15.25
C GLN A 16 -7.16 7.22 15.44
N GLY A 17 -7.81 6.07 15.21
CA GLY A 17 -9.24 5.88 15.44
C GLY A 17 -10.14 6.27 14.27
N LEU A 18 -9.60 6.63 13.10
CA LEU A 18 -10.42 6.95 11.95
C LEU A 18 -11.03 5.67 11.35
N SER A 19 -12.33 5.75 11.01
CA SER A 19 -12.99 4.70 10.24
C SER A 19 -12.45 4.64 8.81
N GLY A 20 -12.52 3.47 8.16
CA GLY A 20 -12.13 3.34 6.75
C GLY A 20 -12.87 4.30 5.81
N ARG A 21 -14.13 4.65 6.14
CA ARG A 21 -14.91 5.67 5.40
C ARG A 21 -14.32 7.07 5.58
N ALA A 22 -13.95 7.44 6.80
CA ALA A 22 -13.33 8.73 7.09
C ALA A 22 -11.96 8.85 6.40
N ILE A 23 -11.14 7.79 6.42
CA ILE A 23 -9.85 7.73 5.74
C ILE A 23 -10.02 7.92 4.23
N ALA A 24 -10.94 7.18 3.61
CA ALA A 24 -11.22 7.28 2.17
C ALA A 24 -11.59 8.71 1.77
N SER A 25 -12.50 9.35 2.52
CA SER A 25 -12.93 10.72 2.28
C SER A 25 -11.80 11.74 2.47
N ALA A 26 -11.02 11.62 3.55
CA ALA A 26 -9.97 12.57 3.89
C ALA A 26 -8.77 12.52 2.94
N GLN A 27 -8.45 11.32 2.44
CA GLN A 27 -7.27 11.10 1.59
C GLN A 27 -7.60 11.04 0.08
N GLY A 28 -8.87 11.17 -0.29
CA GLY A 28 -9.30 11.00 -1.69
C GLY A 28 -9.01 9.60 -2.24
N ILE A 29 -9.01 8.58 -1.37
CA ILE A 29 -8.73 7.19 -1.73
C ILE A 29 -10.06 6.46 -1.93
N ALA A 30 -10.15 5.62 -2.96
CA ALA A 30 -11.32 4.79 -3.17
C ALA A 30 -11.60 3.86 -1.97
N ARG A 31 -12.87 3.77 -1.55
CA ARG A 31 -13.29 3.02 -0.36
C ARG A 31 -12.87 1.54 -0.40
N ASN A 32 -13.00 0.91 -1.57
CA ASN A 32 -12.57 -0.47 -1.78
C ASN A 32 -11.06 -0.66 -1.60
N SER A 33 -10.25 0.32 -2.01
CA SER A 33 -8.80 0.27 -1.82
C SER A 33 -8.42 0.41 -0.34
N VAL A 34 -9.07 1.32 0.40
CA VAL A 34 -8.88 1.42 1.86
C VAL A 34 -9.29 0.12 2.55
N GLN A 35 -10.46 -0.43 2.20
CA GLN A 35 -10.95 -1.71 2.72
C GLN A 35 -9.96 -2.84 2.45
N THR A 36 -9.45 -2.95 1.23
CA THR A 36 -8.45 -3.96 0.85
C THR A 36 -7.18 -3.88 1.70
N VAL A 37 -6.69 -2.67 1.99
CA VAL A 37 -5.53 -2.48 2.87
C VAL A 37 -5.82 -2.97 4.28
N LEU A 38 -6.96 -2.55 4.85
CA LEU A 38 -7.33 -2.90 6.23
C LEU A 38 -7.58 -4.41 6.38
N GLU A 39 -8.34 -5.03 5.48
CA GLU A 39 -8.61 -6.47 5.52
C GLU A 39 -7.33 -7.30 5.33
N THR A 40 -6.40 -6.82 4.51
CA THR A 40 -5.12 -7.50 4.31
C THR A 40 -4.23 -7.38 5.53
N ALA A 41 -4.17 -6.20 6.15
CA ALA A 41 -3.45 -5.98 7.39
C ALA A 41 -4.00 -6.84 8.53
N ASP A 42 -5.33 -6.85 8.70
CA ASP A 42 -6.03 -7.69 9.69
C ASP A 42 -5.72 -9.18 9.48
N ARG A 43 -5.75 -9.67 8.24
CA ARG A 43 -5.42 -11.07 7.90
C ARG A 43 -3.96 -11.43 8.18
N LEU A 44 -3.04 -10.47 8.03
CA LEU A 44 -1.62 -10.66 8.29
C LEU A 44 -1.25 -10.40 9.76
N GLY A 45 -2.18 -9.91 10.57
CA GLY A 45 -1.91 -9.46 11.94
C GLY A 45 -0.97 -8.25 12.00
N LEU A 46 -0.91 -7.43 10.95
CA LEU A 46 -0.04 -6.26 10.88
C LEU A 46 -0.80 -5.01 11.34
N GLY A 47 -0.40 -4.46 12.48
CA GLY A 47 -0.88 -3.21 13.02
C GLY A 47 -0.01 -2.01 12.65
N TRP A 48 -0.31 -0.85 13.25
CA TRP A 48 0.55 0.33 13.11
C TRP A 48 1.92 0.13 13.76
N ASP A 49 1.95 -0.47 14.96
CA ASP A 49 3.18 -0.65 15.73
C ASP A 49 4.21 -1.52 14.99
N ASP A 50 3.76 -2.46 14.14
CA ASP A 50 4.64 -3.28 13.31
C ASP A 50 5.29 -2.51 12.15
N VAL A 51 4.63 -1.45 11.68
CA VAL A 51 4.98 -0.75 10.43
C VAL A 51 5.46 0.69 10.64
N GLU A 52 5.41 1.20 11.87
CA GLU A 52 5.74 2.58 12.22
C GLU A 52 7.15 2.97 11.77
N GLU A 53 8.12 2.08 11.99
CA GLU A 53 9.52 2.29 11.59
C GLU A 53 9.83 1.79 10.17
N MET A 54 8.89 1.10 9.52
CA MET A 54 9.09 0.56 8.17
C MET A 54 8.90 1.65 7.09
N PRO A 55 9.73 1.71 6.05
CA PRO A 55 9.50 2.65 4.94
C PRO A 55 8.23 2.30 4.17
N GLU A 56 7.57 3.29 3.56
CA GLU A 56 6.28 3.08 2.86
C GLU A 56 6.31 1.96 1.82
N ALA A 57 7.44 1.82 1.12
CA ALA A 57 7.64 0.79 0.09
C ALA A 57 7.65 -0.63 0.67
N GLU A 58 8.23 -0.82 1.86
CA GLU A 58 8.26 -2.12 2.54
C GLU A 58 6.88 -2.46 3.10
N VAL A 59 6.16 -1.49 3.68
CA VAL A 59 4.76 -1.68 4.14
C VAL A 59 3.87 -2.09 2.97
N TYR A 60 4.03 -1.44 1.82
CA TYR A 60 3.28 -1.81 0.62
C TYR A 60 3.61 -3.23 0.17
N THR A 61 4.89 -3.62 0.14
CA THR A 61 5.33 -4.95 -0.27
C THR A 61 4.86 -6.04 0.69
N ALA A 62 4.88 -5.77 2.00
CA ALA A 62 4.40 -6.69 3.03
C ALA A 62 2.90 -6.98 2.88
N LEU A 63 2.09 -5.95 2.59
CA LEU A 63 0.65 -6.11 2.38
C LEU A 63 0.31 -6.69 1.00
N PHE A 64 1.06 -6.35 -0.04
CA PHE A 64 0.78 -6.74 -1.42
C PHE A 64 2.01 -7.36 -2.10
N PRO A 65 2.46 -8.55 -1.67
CA PRO A 65 3.61 -9.21 -2.25
C PRO A 65 3.39 -9.46 -3.75
N GLY A 66 4.44 -9.23 -4.56
CA GLY A 66 4.40 -9.37 -6.02
C GLY A 66 3.61 -8.26 -6.75
N ARG A 67 2.93 -7.36 -6.05
CA ARG A 67 2.16 -6.28 -6.67
C ARG A 67 3.06 -5.08 -6.97
N GLY A 68 3.14 -4.69 -8.24
CA GLY A 68 4.01 -3.60 -8.68
C GLY A 68 5.45 -4.01 -8.99
N VAL A 69 5.73 -5.31 -9.08
CA VAL A 69 6.84 -5.83 -9.87
C VAL A 69 6.41 -5.71 -11.33
N HIS A 70 6.91 -4.68 -12.02
CA HIS A 70 6.90 -4.69 -13.48
C HIS A 70 8.15 -5.44 -13.91
N GLU A 71 8.06 -6.74 -14.14
CA GLU A 71 8.97 -7.36 -15.08
C GLU A 71 8.70 -6.72 -16.44
N SER A 72 9.65 -5.94 -16.95
CA SER A 72 9.58 -5.50 -18.33
C SER A 72 9.67 -6.75 -19.21
N VAL A 73 8.52 -7.21 -19.72
CA VAL A 73 8.45 -8.26 -20.76
C VAL A 73 9.04 -7.81 -22.09
N PHE A 74 9.33 -6.51 -22.24
CA PHE A 74 10.09 -5.99 -23.36
C PHE A 74 11.58 -6.18 -23.10
N ALA A 75 12.25 -6.86 -24.03
CA ALA A 75 13.70 -6.84 -24.13
C ALA A 75 14.14 -5.37 -24.21
N GLN A 76 15.04 -4.96 -23.31
CA GLN A 76 15.69 -3.66 -23.42
C GLN A 76 16.51 -3.67 -24.72
N PRO A 77 16.31 -2.71 -25.63
CA PRO A 77 17.10 -2.66 -26.84
C PRO A 77 18.57 -2.41 -26.47
N ASP A 78 19.46 -3.15 -27.11
CA ASP A 78 20.91 -2.99 -26.99
C ASP A 78 21.38 -1.80 -27.82
N TRP A 79 20.98 -0.59 -27.40
CA TRP A 79 21.60 0.64 -27.88
C TRP A 79 23.00 0.76 -27.26
N GLY A 80 23.91 -0.12 -27.72
CA GLY A 80 25.32 -0.05 -27.43
C GLY A 80 25.91 1.19 -28.10
N ARG A 81 26.28 2.16 -27.25
CA ARG A 81 27.16 3.34 -27.46
C ARG A 81 26.69 4.45 -28.39
#